data_AF-A0A920TL61-F1
#
_entry.id   AF-A0A920TL61-F1
#
_cell.length_a   1.000
_cell.length_b   1.000
_cell.length_c   1.000
_cell.angle_alpha   90.00
_cell.angle_beta   90.00
_cell.angle_gamma   90.00
#
_symmetry.space_group_name_H-M   'P 1'
#
loop_
_entity.id
_entity.type
_entity.pdbx_description
1 polymer ?
#
loop_
_entity_poly.entity_id
_entity_poly.type
_entity_poly.pdbx_seq_one_letter_code
_entity_poly.pdbx_strand_id
1 'polypeptide(L)'
;MVNDHCVRTIHAEANAIVQPARHGIRIENSEIFVTASPCYDCFKMIANAGINKIYFGEFYRDERIIALAEKLNIQLSDLSK
;
A
#
# COMPACT_ATOMS: atom_id res chain seq x y z
N MET A 1 -1.25 22.05 -4.24
CA MET A 1 -2.09 20.84 -4.16
C MET A 1 -2.85 20.73 -5.46
N VAL A 2 -3.15 19.51 -5.92
CA VAL A 2 -4.03 19.27 -7.06
C VAL A 2 -5.19 18.46 -6.52
N ASN A 3 -6.43 18.97 -6.66
CA ASN A 3 -7.63 18.34 -6.10
C ASN A 3 -7.50 18.00 -4.61
N ASP A 4 -7.03 18.95 -3.78
CA ASP A 4 -6.79 18.76 -2.34
C ASP A 4 -5.77 17.66 -1.95
N HIS A 5 -5.05 17.11 -2.93
CA HIS A 5 -3.95 16.18 -2.69
C HIS A 5 -2.58 16.85 -2.89
N CYS A 6 -1.64 16.53 -2.00
CA CYS A 6 -0.24 16.89 -2.19
C CYS A 6 0.39 15.95 -3.23
N VAL A 7 0.84 16.51 -4.36
CA VAL A 7 1.48 15.74 -5.45
C VAL A 7 3.00 15.89 -5.46
N ARG A 8 3.58 16.58 -4.47
CA ARG A 8 5.02 16.82 -4.38
C ARG A 8 5.77 15.60 -3.85
N THR A 9 5.17 14.89 -2.90
CA THR A 9 5.81 13.83 -2.15
C THR A 9 5.52 12.48 -2.77
N ILE A 10 6.54 11.63 -2.87
CA ILE A 10 6.36 10.21 -3.13
C ILE A 10 5.93 9.56 -1.80
N HIS A 11 4.83 8.83 -1.82
CA HIS A 11 4.29 8.15 -0.65
C HIS A 11 5.27 7.08 -0.12
N ALA A 12 5.14 6.73 1.16
CA ALA A 12 6.03 5.76 1.81
C ALA A 12 5.97 4.39 1.12
N GLU A 13 4.77 3.96 0.73
CA GLU A 13 4.49 2.69 0.04
C GLU A 13 5.16 2.64 -1.33
N ALA A 14 5.08 3.73 -2.08
CA ALA A 14 5.73 3.86 -3.37
C ALA A 14 7.26 3.77 -3.23
N ASN A 15 7.84 4.46 -2.24
CA ASN A 15 9.27 4.37 -1.95
C ASN A 15 9.70 2.95 -1.53
N ALA A 16 8.88 2.28 -0.71
CA ALA A 16 9.11 0.90 -0.26
C ALA A 16 9.10 -0.12 -1.41
N ILE A 17 8.41 0.17 -2.51
CA ILE A 17 8.42 -0.66 -3.74
C ILE A 17 9.56 -0.25 -4.69
N VAL A 18 9.82 1.04 -4.84
CA VAL A 18 10.86 1.55 -5.75
C VAL A 18 12.27 1.17 -5.28
N GLN A 19 12.52 1.15 -3.98
CA GLN A 19 13.82 0.76 -3.43
C GLN A 19 14.24 -0.67 -3.83
N PRO A 20 13.46 -1.73 -3.57
CA PRO A 20 13.82 -3.08 -4.00
C PRO A 20 13.87 -3.20 -5.52
N ALA A 21 12.96 -2.54 -6.26
CA ALA A 21 12.99 -2.53 -7.73
C ALA A 21 14.32 -1.97 -8.28
N ARG A 22 14.83 -0.87 -7.69
CA ARG A 22 16.13 -0.27 -8.05
C ARG A 22 17.31 -1.20 -7.80
N HIS A 23 17.22 -2.04 -6.77
CA HIS A 23 18.31 -2.94 -6.36
C HIS A 23 18.15 -4.37 -6.88
N GLY A 24 17.13 -4.65 -7.69
CA GLY A 24 16.86 -5.99 -8.22
C GLY A 24 16.42 -7.00 -7.15
N ILE A 25 15.81 -6.52 -6.05
CA ILE A 25 15.32 -7.35 -4.95
C ILE A 25 13.88 -7.74 -5.22
N ARG A 26 13.59 -9.05 -5.16
CA ARG A 26 12.22 -9.57 -5.32
C ARG A 26 11.43 -9.40 -4.02
N ILE A 27 10.21 -8.88 -4.14
CA ILE A 27 9.27 -8.65 -3.03
C ILE A 27 7.92 -9.38 -3.24
N GLU A 28 7.92 -10.39 -4.10
CA GLU A 28 6.76 -11.28 -4.29
C GLU A 28 6.44 -12.03 -2.99
N ASN A 29 5.15 -12.11 -2.65
CA ASN A 29 4.62 -12.70 -1.43
C ASN A 29 5.15 -12.07 -0.13
N SER A 30 5.59 -10.82 -0.17
CA SER A 30 6.04 -10.11 1.02
C SER A 30 4.90 -9.38 1.73
N GLU A 31 5.24 -8.75 2.86
CA GLU A 31 4.34 -8.02 3.74
C GLU A 31 4.81 -6.57 3.85
N ILE A 32 3.90 -5.62 4.00
CA ILE A 32 4.23 -4.20 4.17
C ILE A 32 3.57 -3.63 5.42
N PHE A 33 4.33 -2.84 6.18
CA PHE A 33 3.89 -2.13 7.37
C PHE A 33 3.96 -0.64 7.10
N VAL A 34 2.84 0.05 7.24
CA VAL A 34 2.71 1.49 6.98
C VAL A 34 2.05 2.17 8.17
N THR A 35 2.34 3.44 8.39
CA THR A 35 1.70 4.19 9.48
C THR A 35 0.25 4.51 9.13
N ALA A 36 0.01 5.15 7.98
CA ALA A 36 -1.32 5.41 7.45
C ALA A 36 -1.70 4.35 6.41
N SER A 37 -2.97 3.94 6.38
CA SER A 37 -3.46 3.02 5.36
C SER A 37 -3.26 3.60 3.95
N PRO A 38 -2.97 2.75 2.95
CA PRO A 38 -2.56 3.23 1.64
C PRO A 38 -3.68 3.95 0.89
N CYS A 39 -3.33 4.95 0.10
CA CYS A 39 -4.27 5.51 -0.88
C CYS A 39 -4.55 4.50 -2.00
N TYR A 40 -5.58 4.75 -2.81
CA TYR A 40 -5.98 3.84 -3.89
C TYR A 40 -4.85 3.55 -4.90
N ASP A 41 -4.03 4.55 -5.23
CA ASP A 41 -2.90 4.35 -6.15
C ASP A 41 -1.76 3.55 -5.53
N CYS A 42 -1.46 3.78 -4.24
CA CYS A 42 -0.49 2.99 -3.50
C CYS A 42 -0.95 1.53 -3.34
N PHE A 43 -2.23 1.31 -3.05
CA PHE A 43 -2.80 -0.04 -2.99
C PHE A 43 -2.64 -0.80 -4.32
N LYS A 44 -2.94 -0.16 -5.46
CA LYS A 44 -2.73 -0.77 -6.78
C LYS A 44 -1.26 -1.13 -7.00
N MET A 45 -0.32 -0.28 -6.60
CA MET A 45 1.12 -0.57 -6.72
C MET A 45 1.51 -1.76 -5.84
N ILE A 46 1.06 -1.79 -4.58
CA ILE A 46 1.32 -2.89 -3.63
C ILE A 46 0.83 -4.22 -4.22
N ALA A 47 -0.39 -4.26 -4.72
CA ALA A 47 -0.97 -5.45 -5.34
C ALA A 47 -0.17 -5.92 -6.56
N ASN A 48 0.24 -5.00 -7.45
CA ASN A 48 1.03 -5.35 -8.64
C ASN A 48 2.49 -5.73 -8.31
N ALA A 49 3.02 -5.28 -7.17
CA ALA A 49 4.35 -5.65 -6.71
C ALA A 49 4.41 -7.07 -6.11
N GLY A 50 3.27 -7.73 -5.92
CA GLY A 50 3.18 -9.06 -5.33
C GLY A 50 3.16 -9.08 -3.80
N ILE A 51 2.94 -7.93 -3.15
CA ILE A 51 2.79 -7.85 -1.68
C ILE A 51 1.37 -8.30 -1.33
N ASN A 52 1.25 -9.28 -0.43
CA ASN A 52 -0.04 -9.93 -0.12
C ASN A 52 -0.57 -9.65 1.30
N LYS A 53 0.19 -8.93 2.14
CA LYS A 53 -0.30 -8.45 3.45
C LYS A 53 0.07 -7.00 3.68
N ILE A 54 -0.90 -6.23 4.16
CA ILE A 54 -0.79 -4.80 4.45
C ILE A 54 -1.21 -4.57 5.89
N TYR A 55 -0.27 -4.09 6.69
CA TYR A 55 -0.47 -3.68 8.06
C TYR A 55 -0.45 -2.16 8.16
N PHE A 56 -1.44 -1.55 8.81
CA PHE A 56 -1.53 -0.10 8.96
C PHE A 56 -1.93 0.34 10.36
N GLY A 57 -1.41 1.48 10.83
CA GLY A 57 -1.69 2.03 12.16
C GLY A 57 -2.79 3.11 12.20
N GLU A 58 -3.18 3.67 11.06
CA GLU A 58 -4.32 4.59 10.95
C GLU A 58 -5.22 4.11 9.81
N PHE A 59 -6.50 3.87 10.13
CA PHE A 59 -7.45 3.34 9.15
C PHE A 59 -8.15 4.45 8.36
N TYR A 60 -7.88 4.50 7.05
CA TYR A 60 -8.63 5.29 6.07
C TYR A 60 -9.63 4.38 5.33
N ARG A 61 -10.91 4.74 5.37
CA ARG A 61 -12.02 3.95 4.82
C ARG A 61 -12.27 4.26 3.34
N ASP A 62 -11.34 3.87 2.47
CA ASP A 62 -11.68 3.76 1.04
C ASP A 62 -12.27 2.36 0.78
N GLU A 63 -13.59 2.28 0.64
CA GLU A 63 -14.31 1.00 0.42
C GLU A 63 -13.80 0.24 -0.81
N ARG A 64 -13.24 0.95 -1.81
CA ARG A 64 -12.68 0.32 -3.01
C ARG A 64 -11.50 -0.57 -2.67
N ILE A 65 -10.67 -0.15 -1.71
CA ILE A 65 -9.49 -0.91 -1.26
C ILE A 65 -9.94 -2.22 -0.61
N ILE A 66 -10.95 -2.17 0.26
CA ILE A 66 -11.47 -3.35 0.95
C ILE A 66 -12.01 -4.36 -0.06
N ALA A 67 -12.86 -3.91 -0.99
CA ALA A 67 -13.46 -4.77 -2.00
C ALA A 67 -12.43 -5.38 -2.97
N LEU A 68 -11.38 -4.63 -3.32
CA LEU A 68 -10.29 -5.15 -4.16
C LEU A 68 -9.37 -6.09 -3.40
N ALA A 69 -9.06 -5.80 -2.15
CA ALA A 69 -8.21 -6.65 -1.31
C ALA A 69 -8.84 -8.05 -1.16
N GLU A 70 -10.15 -8.12 -0.93
CA GLU A 70 -10.88 -9.39 -0.88
C GLU A 70 -10.80 -10.15 -2.20
N LYS A 71 -11.03 -9.48 -3.35
CA LYS A 71 -10.94 -10.10 -4.67
C LYS A 71 -9.54 -10.62 -5.01
N LEU A 72 -8.50 -9.94 -4.53
CA LEU A 72 -7.11 -10.26 -4.82
C LEU A 72 -6.46 -11.14 -3.75
N ASN A 73 -7.21 -11.57 -2.72
CA ASN A 73 -6.70 -12.31 -1.57
C ASN A 73 -5.54 -11.59 -0.84
N ILE A 74 -5.62 -10.27 -0.73
CA ILE A 74 -4.67 -9.45 0.01
C ILE A 74 -5.19 -9.26 1.44
N GLN A 75 -4.38 -9.60 2.43
CA GLN A 75 -4.73 -9.43 3.83
C GLN A 75 -4.55 -7.99 4.28
N LEU A 76 -5.60 -7.38 4.84
CA LEU A 76 -5.54 -6.08 5.49
C LEU A 76 -5.57 -6.29 7.01
N SER A 77 -4.69 -5.63 7.75
CA SER A 77 -4.61 -5.74 9.21
C SER A 77 -4.39 -4.38 9.86
N ASP A 78 -5.35 -3.99 10.70
CA ASP A 78 -5.31 -2.74 11.46
C ASP A 78 -4.57 -2.94 12.78
N LEU A 79 -3.48 -2.19 12.96
CA LEU A 79 -2.59 -2.21 14.13
C LEU A 79 -2.86 -1.06 15.11
N SER A 80 -3.93 -0.27 14.92
CA SER A 80 -4.30 0.84 15.81
C SER A 80 -4.85 0.42 17.19
N LYS A 81 -4.75 -0.87 17.54
CA LYS A 81 -5.28 -1.47 18.77
C LYS A 81 -4.21 -1.89 19.76
#